data_AF-A0A8D8VB59-F1
#
_entry.id   AF-A0A8D8VB59-F1
#
_cell.length_a   1.000
_cell.length_b   1.000
_cell.length_c   1.000
_cell.angle_alpha   90.00
_cell.angle_beta   90.00
_cell.angle_gamma   90.00
#
_symmetry.space_group_name_H-M   'P 1'
#
loop_
_entity.id
_entity.type
_entity.pdbx_description
1 polymer ?
#
loop_
_entity_poly.entity_id
_entity_poly.type
_entity_poly.pdbx_seq_one_letter_code
_entity_poly.pdbx_strand_id
1 'polypeptide(L)'
;MLPYLKVKRYLRSNKITLCKKTLISIIQGSINSSEFLLLIPTPSLNTMNLAGNSLFDLMESDPAENDDENISVQKVLETIKTAWRNEKLSPELLPNKMEYVDCMLEQIKQMEENIEKLRKDDIRIEIHRMEIERIRYVITSYLRIRVEKIEKFAFDIVQQDTERSTENAYLSPDEMKYARAYLSSVDNHCNKYLNLLPPNLRTLEDKNKVIRPDLNSYVFLRAGKDVPNVYIKDMSENKEDEFVLDEGSQHILPYESIAESVKNGDVELL
;
A
#
# COMPACT_ATOMS: atom_id res chain seq x y z
N MET A 1 24.64 -16.17 0.67
CA MET A 1 24.39 -14.76 0.28
C MET A 1 24.39 -14.52 -1.26
N LEU A 2 25.29 -15.15 -2.03
CA LEU A 2 25.33 -15.04 -3.51
C LEU A 2 24.18 -15.67 -4.35
N PRO A 3 23.47 -16.74 -3.93
CA PRO A 3 22.37 -17.31 -4.73
C PRO A 3 21.15 -16.38 -4.79
N TYR A 4 20.91 -15.63 -3.72
CA TYR A 4 19.76 -14.74 -3.54
C TYR A 4 19.76 -13.56 -4.53
N LEU A 5 20.94 -13.02 -4.84
CA LEU A 5 21.11 -11.92 -5.79
C LEU A 5 20.89 -12.38 -7.25
N LYS A 6 21.24 -13.62 -7.58
CA LYS A 6 20.98 -14.20 -8.92
C LYS A 6 19.50 -14.52 -9.13
N VAL A 7 18.80 -14.98 -8.08
CA VAL A 7 17.34 -15.17 -8.09
C VAL A 7 16.62 -13.83 -8.30
N LYS A 8 17.00 -12.75 -7.60
CA LYS A 8 16.45 -11.40 -7.85
C LYS A 8 16.65 -10.91 -9.31
N ARG A 9 17.79 -11.23 -9.94
CA ARG A 9 18.07 -10.85 -11.34
C ARG A 9 17.27 -11.68 -12.35
N TYR A 10 17.08 -12.97 -12.12
CA TYR A 10 16.32 -13.85 -13.02
C TYR A 10 14.80 -13.63 -12.90
N LEU A 11 14.28 -13.42 -11.68
CA LEU A 11 12.87 -13.09 -11.44
C LEU A 11 12.47 -11.71 -12.02
N ARG A 12 13.41 -10.76 -12.09
CA ARG A 12 13.23 -9.47 -12.82
C ARG A 12 13.08 -9.62 -14.33
N SER A 13 13.45 -10.77 -14.91
CA SER A 13 13.76 -10.77 -16.34
C SER A 13 12.62 -11.16 -17.27
N ASN A 14 11.66 -12.05 -16.94
CA ASN A 14 10.73 -12.50 -18.01
C ASN A 14 9.29 -12.98 -17.65
N LYS A 15 8.87 -13.11 -16.38
CA LYS A 15 7.45 -13.47 -16.08
C LYS A 15 6.83 -12.72 -14.88
N ILE A 16 7.60 -12.39 -13.85
CA ILE A 16 7.09 -11.61 -12.70
C ILE A 16 6.97 -10.13 -13.03
N THR A 17 7.79 -9.60 -13.95
CA THR A 17 7.60 -8.27 -14.54
C THR A 17 6.26 -8.19 -15.28
N LEU A 18 5.74 -9.29 -15.81
CA LEU A 18 4.42 -9.33 -16.43
C LEU A 18 3.33 -9.25 -15.37
N CYS A 19 3.37 -10.01 -14.26
CA CYS A 19 2.39 -9.88 -13.17
C CYS A 19 2.50 -8.57 -12.37
N LYS A 20 3.71 -8.03 -12.15
CA LYS A 20 3.90 -6.68 -11.61
C LYS A 20 3.36 -5.64 -12.58
N LYS A 21 3.61 -5.79 -13.90
CA LYS A 21 2.96 -4.96 -14.92
C LYS A 21 1.46 -5.20 -15.01
N THR A 22 0.91 -6.37 -14.68
CA THR A 22 -0.53 -6.63 -14.72
C THR A 22 -1.22 -6.08 -13.48
N LEU A 23 -0.62 -6.17 -12.28
CA LEU A 23 -1.14 -5.47 -11.10
C LEU A 23 -1.01 -3.95 -11.29
N ILE A 24 0.14 -3.48 -11.77
CA ILE A 24 0.35 -2.08 -12.15
C ILE A 24 -0.51 -1.67 -13.35
N SER A 25 -0.86 -2.56 -14.29
CA SER A 25 -1.77 -2.29 -15.42
C SER A 25 -3.23 -2.60 -15.10
N ILE A 26 -3.56 -3.16 -13.95
CA ILE A 26 -4.92 -3.13 -13.43
C ILE A 26 -5.11 -1.75 -12.77
N ILE A 27 -4.06 -1.23 -12.14
CA ILE A 27 -3.99 0.14 -11.63
C ILE A 27 -3.84 1.20 -12.76
N GLN A 28 -3.14 0.89 -13.86
CA GLN A 28 -2.93 1.79 -15.02
C GLN A 28 -3.89 1.49 -16.20
N GLY A 29 -4.50 0.31 -16.27
CA GLY A 29 -5.32 -0.16 -17.40
C GLY A 29 -6.77 0.29 -17.36
N SER A 30 -7.12 1.23 -16.48
CA SER A 30 -8.25 2.11 -16.76
C SER A 30 -7.91 3.23 -17.75
N ILE A 31 -6.67 3.35 -18.25
CA ILE A 31 -6.31 4.36 -19.26
C ILE A 31 -5.40 3.74 -20.34
N ASN A 32 -6.01 3.33 -21.46
CA ASN A 32 -5.30 3.08 -22.72
C ASN A 32 -4.63 4.39 -23.17
N SER A 33 -3.31 4.45 -23.08
CA SER A 33 -2.49 5.57 -23.50
C SER A 33 -1.71 5.19 -24.76
N SER A 34 -2.40 5.16 -25.91
CA SER A 34 -1.74 5.17 -27.21
C SER A 34 -2.70 5.50 -28.37
N GLU A 35 -3.27 6.72 -28.42
CA GLU A 35 -3.75 7.33 -29.69
C GLU A 35 -4.31 8.77 -29.53
N PHE A 36 -3.55 9.72 -28.96
CA PHE A 36 -4.03 11.12 -28.92
C PHE A 36 -2.95 12.17 -29.16
N LEU A 37 -2.15 11.97 -30.21
CA LEU A 37 -1.19 13.00 -30.65
C LEU A 37 -1.38 13.46 -32.10
N LEU A 38 -2.43 13.03 -32.80
CA LEU A 38 -2.70 13.50 -34.16
C LEU A 38 -4.21 13.59 -34.43
N LEU A 39 -4.81 14.74 -34.11
CA LEU A 39 -5.68 15.50 -35.02
C LEU A 39 -6.32 16.69 -34.27
N ILE A 40 -5.81 17.89 -34.56
CA ILE A 40 -6.57 19.14 -34.36
C ILE A 40 -7.40 19.32 -35.64
N PRO A 41 -8.72 19.56 -35.54
CA PRO A 41 -9.24 20.86 -35.94
C PRO A 41 -10.31 21.42 -34.97
N THR A 42 -10.21 22.71 -34.65
CA THR A 42 -11.33 23.59 -34.22
C THR A 42 -12.32 23.80 -35.38
N PRO A 43 -13.53 24.45 -35.27
CA PRO A 43 -14.28 25.02 -34.13
C PRO A 43 -15.76 24.52 -34.09
N SER A 44 -16.61 24.85 -33.12
CA SER A 44 -17.54 25.99 -33.17
C SER A 44 -18.29 26.19 -31.84
N LEU A 45 -18.66 27.46 -31.59
CA LEU A 45 -19.34 27.94 -30.40
C LEU A 45 -20.73 27.33 -30.21
N ASN A 46 -21.07 26.94 -28.97
CA ASN A 46 -22.26 27.47 -28.30
C ASN A 46 -22.26 27.18 -26.78
N THR A 47 -22.15 28.29 -26.04
CA THR A 47 -23.03 28.70 -24.93
C THR A 47 -23.88 27.62 -24.25
N MET A 48 -23.56 27.29 -23.00
CA MET A 48 -24.27 27.74 -21.77
C MET A 48 -24.02 26.76 -20.62
N ASN A 49 -23.51 27.34 -19.54
CA ASN A 49 -23.85 27.09 -18.13
C ASN A 49 -24.05 25.64 -17.67
N LEU A 50 -23.17 25.16 -16.80
CA LEU A 50 -23.51 24.31 -15.65
C LEU A 50 -22.36 24.36 -14.65
N ALA A 51 -22.69 24.70 -13.40
CA ALA A 51 -21.79 24.71 -12.26
C ALA A 51 -21.08 23.35 -12.16
N GLY A 52 -19.80 23.33 -12.53
CA GLY A 52 -18.92 22.21 -12.24
C GLY A 52 -18.36 22.44 -10.85
N ASN A 53 -18.87 21.69 -9.86
CA ASN A 53 -18.28 21.69 -8.52
C ASN A 53 -16.82 21.28 -8.66
N SER A 54 -15.93 22.25 -8.42
CA SER A 54 -14.50 21.99 -8.37
C SER A 54 -14.20 21.15 -7.13
N LEU A 55 -13.13 20.35 -7.15
CA LEU A 55 -12.56 19.77 -5.92
C LEU A 55 -12.37 20.86 -4.85
N PHE A 56 -12.14 22.12 -5.26
CA PHE A 56 -12.08 23.27 -4.37
C PHE A 56 -13.42 23.58 -3.67
N ASP A 57 -14.57 23.42 -4.34
CA ASP A 57 -15.90 23.62 -3.72
C ASP A 57 -16.26 22.49 -2.73
N LEU A 58 -15.75 21.27 -2.96
CA LEU A 58 -15.82 20.18 -1.98
C LEU A 58 -14.90 20.39 -0.76
N MET A 59 -13.93 21.29 -0.88
CA MET A 59 -13.02 21.66 0.21
C MET A 59 -13.53 22.85 1.04
N GLU A 60 -14.47 23.65 0.53
CA GLU A 60 -15.03 24.85 1.17
C GLU A 60 -16.45 24.69 1.71
N SER A 61 -17.10 23.54 1.50
CA SER A 61 -18.38 23.28 2.17
C SER A 61 -18.14 23.10 3.68
N ASP A 62 -18.44 24.14 4.46
CA ASP A 62 -18.59 24.07 5.91
C ASP A 62 -19.35 22.79 6.29
N PRO A 63 -18.96 22.10 7.38
CA PRO A 63 -19.63 20.89 7.82
C PRO A 63 -21.04 21.28 8.28
N ALA A 64 -22.01 21.19 7.37
CA ALA A 64 -23.41 21.18 7.75
C ALA A 64 -23.58 19.99 8.69
N GLU A 65 -23.96 20.30 9.93
CA GLU A 65 -24.31 19.37 11.01
C GLU A 65 -25.28 18.29 10.49
N ASN A 66 -24.75 17.17 10.00
CA ASN A 66 -25.46 15.92 9.83
C ASN A 66 -24.46 14.77 10.01
N ASP A 67 -24.66 14.10 11.13
CA ASP A 67 -23.78 13.14 11.78
C ASP A 67 -23.96 11.71 11.22
N ASP A 68 -24.02 11.54 9.89
CA ASP A 68 -24.20 10.23 9.24
C ASP A 68 -23.26 10.00 8.03
N GLU A 69 -22.34 9.05 8.22
CA GLU A 69 -21.79 8.07 7.25
C GLU A 69 -21.08 8.50 5.95
N ASN A 70 -20.87 9.78 5.63
CA ASN A 70 -20.00 10.14 4.51
C ASN A 70 -18.61 10.57 4.98
N ILE A 71 -17.64 9.64 4.92
CA ILE A 71 -16.22 9.94 5.15
C ILE A 71 -15.79 11.01 4.12
N SER A 72 -15.43 12.20 4.60
CA SER A 72 -14.92 13.26 3.74
C SER A 72 -13.71 12.78 2.93
N VAL A 73 -13.64 13.16 1.64
CA VAL A 73 -12.53 12.84 0.73
C VAL A 73 -11.18 13.24 1.34
N GLN A 74 -11.14 14.33 2.09
CA GLN A 74 -9.95 14.78 2.82
C GLN A 74 -9.51 13.75 3.86
N LYS A 75 -10.46 13.20 4.61
CA LYS A 75 -10.20 12.19 5.64
C LYS A 75 -9.71 10.89 5.04
N VAL A 76 -10.23 10.48 3.88
CA VAL A 76 -9.74 9.31 3.15
C VAL A 76 -8.29 9.52 2.70
N LEU A 77 -7.97 10.70 2.16
CA LEU A 77 -6.62 11.03 1.72
C LEU A 77 -5.61 11.02 2.89
N GLU A 78 -5.98 11.58 4.04
CA GLU A 78 -5.16 11.52 5.26
C GLU A 78 -4.93 10.08 5.71
N THR A 79 -6.00 9.28 5.75
CA THR A 79 -5.94 7.86 6.15
C THR A 79 -4.96 7.07 5.27
N ILE A 80 -4.99 7.29 3.95
CA ILE A 80 -4.05 6.63 3.03
C ILE A 80 -2.63 7.13 3.19
N LYS A 81 -2.42 8.43 3.45
CA LYS A 81 -1.08 8.97 3.72
C LYS A 81 -0.50 8.35 4.98
N THR A 82 -1.29 8.22 6.04
CA THR A 82 -0.88 7.57 7.29
C THR A 82 -0.60 6.08 7.06
N ALA A 83 -1.49 5.36 6.38
CA ALA A 83 -1.29 3.95 6.03
C ALA A 83 -0.03 3.75 5.17
N TRP A 84 0.23 4.63 4.20
CA TRP A 84 1.43 4.62 3.37
C TRP A 84 2.71 4.82 4.19
N ARG A 85 2.73 5.78 5.12
CA ARG A 85 3.88 6.03 5.99
C ARG A 85 4.13 4.84 6.92
N ASN A 86 3.07 4.33 7.55
CA ASN A 86 3.17 3.17 8.44
C ASN A 86 3.65 1.93 7.69
N GLU A 87 3.12 1.65 6.50
CA GLU A 87 3.57 0.53 5.67
C GLU A 87 5.01 0.70 5.18
N LYS A 88 5.48 1.92 4.95
CA LYS A 88 6.88 2.15 4.54
C LYS A 88 7.88 1.86 5.66
N LEU A 89 7.49 2.14 6.90
CA LEU A 89 8.37 2.12 8.07
C LEU A 89 8.23 0.86 8.92
N SER A 90 7.14 0.11 8.78
CA SER A 90 6.96 -1.14 9.48
C SER A 90 7.81 -2.28 8.88
N PRO A 91 8.42 -3.15 9.71
CA PRO A 91 9.18 -4.30 9.24
C PRO A 91 8.29 -5.43 8.70
N GLU A 92 7.06 -5.55 9.20
CA GLU A 92 6.05 -6.53 8.78
C GLU A 92 5.01 -5.95 7.81
N LEU A 93 4.19 -6.82 7.21
CA LEU A 93 3.04 -6.39 6.40
C LEU A 93 1.87 -6.00 7.31
N LEU A 94 1.31 -4.80 7.10
CA LEU A 94 0.16 -4.30 7.87
C LEU A 94 -1.18 -4.75 7.26
N PRO A 95 -2.30 -4.65 8.00
CA PRO A 95 -3.63 -4.89 7.47
C PRO A 95 -3.89 -4.07 6.21
N ASN A 96 -4.47 -4.69 5.18
CA ASN A 96 -4.79 -3.96 3.97
C ASN A 96 -5.85 -2.87 4.24
N LYS A 97 -5.80 -1.83 3.41
CA LYS A 97 -6.70 -0.67 3.45
C LYS A 97 -7.27 -0.42 2.06
N MET A 98 -7.63 -1.51 1.36
CA MET A 98 -8.01 -1.47 -0.05
C MET A 98 -9.28 -0.66 -0.30
N GLU A 99 -10.23 -0.68 0.62
CA GLU A 99 -11.45 0.15 0.57
C GLU A 99 -11.14 1.63 0.32
N TYR A 100 -10.18 2.19 1.07
CA TYR A 100 -9.77 3.58 0.91
C TYR A 100 -9.03 3.80 -0.43
N VAL A 101 -8.22 2.82 -0.86
CA VAL A 101 -7.53 2.88 -2.17
C VAL A 101 -8.55 2.93 -3.30
N ASP A 102 -9.56 2.07 -3.28
CA ASP A 102 -10.61 2.01 -4.30
C ASP A 102 -11.43 3.30 -4.31
N CYS A 103 -11.79 3.81 -3.12
CA CYS A 103 -12.43 5.12 -2.97
C CYS A 103 -11.61 6.24 -3.62
N MET A 104 -10.30 6.33 -3.37
CA MET A 104 -9.47 7.36 -4.00
C MET A 104 -9.28 7.18 -5.50
N LEU A 105 -9.24 5.94 -6.00
CA LEU A 105 -9.19 5.70 -7.44
C LEU A 105 -10.48 6.16 -8.13
N GLU A 106 -11.63 6.00 -7.49
CA GLU A 106 -12.89 6.56 -7.97
C GLU A 106 -12.88 8.09 -7.95
N GLN A 107 -12.40 8.70 -6.87
CA GLN A 107 -12.27 10.16 -6.78
C GLN A 107 -11.33 10.73 -7.85
N ILE A 108 -10.21 10.05 -8.14
CA ILE A 108 -9.31 10.44 -9.23
C ILE A 108 -10.05 10.43 -10.58
N LYS A 109 -10.84 9.38 -10.88
CA LYS A 109 -11.62 9.30 -12.13
C LYS A 109 -12.61 10.45 -12.24
N GLN A 110 -13.34 10.76 -11.16
CA GLN A 110 -14.28 11.87 -11.13
C GLN A 110 -13.58 13.21 -11.37
N MET A 111 -12.39 13.41 -10.79
CA MET A 111 -11.59 14.61 -11.03
C MET A 111 -11.11 14.71 -12.49
N GLU A 112 -10.71 13.59 -13.10
CA GLU A 112 -10.30 13.54 -14.51
C GLU A 112 -11.47 13.93 -15.45
N GLU A 113 -12.66 13.37 -15.22
CA GLU A 113 -13.86 13.71 -15.97
C GLU A 113 -14.28 15.18 -15.78
N ASN A 114 -14.08 15.73 -14.58
CA ASN A 114 -14.37 17.13 -14.31
C ASN A 114 -13.39 18.07 -15.02
N ILE A 115 -12.11 17.69 -15.13
CA ILE A 115 -11.11 18.44 -15.90
C ILE A 115 -11.48 18.51 -17.38
N GLU A 116 -12.03 17.43 -17.96
CA GLU A 116 -12.44 17.42 -19.37
C GLU A 116 -13.59 18.39 -19.68
N LYS A 117 -14.42 18.71 -18.68
CA LYS A 117 -15.55 19.65 -18.80
C LYS A 117 -15.12 21.12 -18.65
N LEU A 118 -13.92 21.39 -18.13
CA LEU A 118 -13.41 22.74 -17.91
C LEU A 118 -12.92 23.41 -19.20
N ARG A 119 -12.91 24.74 -19.22
CA ARG A 119 -12.37 25.51 -20.34
C ARG A 119 -10.85 25.41 -20.36
N LYS A 120 -10.26 25.22 -21.54
CA LYS A 120 -8.83 24.90 -21.74
C LYS A 120 -7.85 25.96 -21.22
N ASP A 121 -8.32 27.18 -20.96
CA ASP A 121 -7.56 28.32 -20.47
C ASP A 121 -7.64 28.50 -18.94
N ASP A 122 -8.36 27.62 -18.23
CA ASP A 122 -8.49 27.69 -16.78
C ASP A 122 -7.24 27.12 -16.07
N ILE A 123 -6.61 27.95 -15.22
CA ILE A 123 -5.48 27.57 -14.37
C ILE A 123 -5.81 26.40 -13.43
N ARG A 124 -7.10 26.18 -13.11
CA ARG A 124 -7.56 25.07 -12.27
C ARG A 124 -7.25 23.71 -12.88
N ILE A 125 -7.19 23.61 -14.21
CA ILE A 125 -6.83 22.37 -14.91
C ILE A 125 -5.45 21.90 -14.47
N GLU A 126 -4.46 22.80 -14.44
CA GLU A 126 -3.08 22.44 -14.09
C GLU A 126 -2.95 22.07 -12.61
N ILE A 127 -3.67 22.79 -11.73
CA ILE A 127 -3.71 22.50 -10.29
C ILE A 127 -4.31 21.12 -10.04
N HIS A 128 -5.46 20.81 -10.66
CA HIS A 128 -6.10 19.50 -10.50
C HIS A 128 -5.25 18.36 -11.08
N ARG A 129 -4.58 18.57 -12.23
CA ARG A 129 -3.63 17.59 -12.78
C ARG A 129 -2.47 17.31 -11.84
N MET A 130 -1.85 18.35 -11.29
CA MET A 130 -0.75 18.20 -10.34
C MET A 130 -1.18 17.42 -9.09
N GLU A 131 -2.38 17.69 -8.57
CA GLU A 131 -2.91 16.98 -7.40
C GLU A 131 -3.23 15.52 -7.70
N ILE A 132 -3.82 15.22 -8.86
CA ILE A 132 -4.06 13.84 -9.31
C ILE A 132 -2.74 13.06 -9.36
N GLU A 133 -1.68 13.64 -9.94
CA GLU A 133 -0.37 12.97 -9.98
C GLU A 133 0.21 12.74 -8.59
N ARG A 134 0.01 13.69 -7.66
CA ARG A 134 0.45 13.55 -6.27
C ARG A 134 -0.26 12.39 -5.56
N ILE A 135 -1.58 12.30 -5.69
CA ILE A 135 -2.37 11.21 -5.07
C ILE A 135 -2.02 9.87 -5.72
N ARG A 136 -1.93 9.82 -7.05
CA ARG A 136 -1.53 8.62 -7.79
C ARG A 136 -0.16 8.10 -7.36
N TYR A 137 0.80 9.01 -7.12
CA TYR A 137 2.12 8.65 -6.61
C TYR A 137 2.02 7.96 -5.24
N VAL A 138 1.25 8.52 -4.30
CA VAL A 138 1.08 7.96 -2.95
C VAL A 138 0.48 6.55 -3.02
N ILE A 139 -0.63 6.38 -3.75
CA ILE A 139 -1.29 5.08 -3.92
C ILE A 139 -0.35 4.06 -4.56
N THR A 140 0.32 4.46 -5.65
CA THR A 140 1.27 3.59 -6.36
C THR A 140 2.45 3.20 -5.47
N SER A 141 2.96 4.13 -4.67
CA SER A 141 4.05 3.88 -3.73
C SER A 141 3.63 2.89 -2.64
N TYR A 142 2.45 3.09 -2.05
CA TYR A 142 1.85 2.18 -1.06
C TYR A 142 1.73 0.74 -1.58
N LEU A 143 1.08 0.56 -2.73
CA LEU A 143 0.88 -0.77 -3.31
C LEU A 143 2.22 -1.43 -3.70
N ARG A 144 3.20 -0.66 -4.18
CA ARG A 144 4.55 -1.19 -4.48
C ARG A 144 5.28 -1.69 -3.25
N ILE A 145 5.22 -0.95 -2.14
CA ILE A 145 5.85 -1.34 -0.87
C ILE A 145 5.22 -2.64 -0.36
N ARG A 146 3.89 -2.75 -0.39
CA ARG A 146 3.17 -3.96 0.00
C ARG A 146 3.59 -5.18 -0.83
N VAL A 147 3.60 -5.06 -2.16
CA VAL A 147 4.06 -6.14 -3.05
C VAL A 147 5.51 -6.52 -2.76
N GLU A 148 6.39 -5.56 -2.46
CA GLU A 148 7.78 -5.86 -2.09
C GLU A 148 7.88 -6.65 -0.78
N LYS A 149 7.06 -6.33 0.23
CA LYS A 149 7.00 -7.09 1.49
C LYS A 149 6.41 -8.48 1.28
N ILE A 150 5.35 -8.59 0.47
CA ILE A 150 4.76 -9.88 0.09
C ILE A 150 5.80 -10.76 -0.60
N GLU A 151 6.61 -10.22 -1.52
CA GLU A 151 7.69 -11.00 -2.17
C GLU A 151 8.78 -11.44 -1.17
N LYS A 152 9.08 -10.63 -0.14
CA LYS A 152 10.10 -10.95 0.87
C LYS A 152 9.65 -12.02 1.86
N PHE A 153 8.39 -11.95 2.30
CA PHE A 153 7.85 -12.78 3.37
C PHE A 153 6.72 -13.70 2.88
N ALA A 154 6.72 -14.05 1.59
CA ALA A 154 5.61 -14.72 0.90
C ALA A 154 5.11 -15.98 1.62
N PHE A 155 6.04 -16.83 2.08
CA PHE A 155 5.69 -18.09 2.74
C PHE A 155 5.01 -17.85 4.09
N ASP A 156 5.60 -16.99 4.92
CA ASP A 156 5.13 -16.66 6.27
C ASP A 156 3.75 -15.97 6.22
N ILE A 157 3.59 -15.00 5.32
CA ILE A 157 2.32 -14.27 5.16
C ILE A 157 1.21 -15.21 4.68
N VAL A 158 1.45 -16.06 3.67
CA VAL A 158 0.42 -16.97 3.15
C VAL A 158 0.01 -18.00 4.21
N GLN A 159 0.95 -18.48 5.02
CA GLN A 159 0.64 -19.37 6.13
C GLN A 159 -0.23 -18.67 7.19
N GLN A 160 0.19 -17.50 7.65
CA GLN A 160 -0.54 -16.73 8.67
C GLN A 160 -1.95 -16.32 8.20
N ASP A 161 -2.08 -15.90 6.95
CA ASP A 161 -3.37 -15.47 6.38
C ASP A 161 -4.32 -16.66 6.13
N THR A 162 -3.78 -17.88 5.98
CA THR A 162 -4.59 -19.12 5.95
C THR A 162 -5.08 -19.52 7.35
N GLU A 163 -4.29 -19.22 8.39
CA GLU A 163 -4.65 -19.48 9.78
C GLU A 163 -5.66 -18.45 10.32
N ARG A 164 -5.71 -17.25 9.74
CA ARG A 164 -6.63 -16.17 10.11
C ARG A 164 -8.00 -16.31 9.44
N SER A 165 -9.03 -15.79 10.09
CA SER A 165 -10.38 -15.68 9.51
C SER A 165 -10.40 -14.66 8.36
N THR A 166 -11.29 -14.86 7.38
CA THR A 166 -11.41 -14.03 6.16
C THR A 166 -11.66 -12.53 6.45
N GLU A 167 -12.28 -12.20 7.58
CA GLU A 167 -12.56 -10.82 7.99
C GLU A 167 -11.32 -10.08 8.53
N ASN A 168 -10.30 -10.82 8.99
CA ASN A 168 -9.05 -10.27 9.54
C ASN A 168 -7.85 -10.54 8.61
N ALA A 169 -8.12 -10.80 7.33
CA ALA A 169 -7.10 -11.06 6.34
C ALA A 169 -6.25 -9.80 6.11
N TYR A 170 -4.93 -9.93 6.18
CA TYR A 170 -4.02 -8.82 5.91
C TYR A 170 -3.82 -8.61 4.41
N LEU A 171 -4.07 -9.64 3.61
CA LEU A 171 -3.97 -9.64 2.17
C LEU A 171 -5.32 -9.32 1.52
N SER A 172 -5.29 -8.50 0.48
CA SER A 172 -6.39 -8.41 -0.48
C SER A 172 -6.53 -9.71 -1.27
N PRO A 173 -7.72 -10.09 -1.78
CA PRO A 173 -7.89 -11.26 -2.65
C PRO A 173 -6.92 -11.29 -3.84
N ASP A 174 -6.63 -10.12 -4.43
CA ASP A 174 -5.67 -10.01 -5.53
C ASP A 174 -4.23 -10.21 -5.07
N GLU A 175 -3.89 -9.70 -3.88
CA GLU A 175 -2.58 -9.91 -3.25
C GLU A 175 -2.36 -11.39 -2.90
N MET A 176 -3.39 -12.07 -2.38
CA MET A 176 -3.36 -13.50 -2.09
C MET A 176 -3.14 -14.33 -3.37
N LYS A 177 -3.86 -13.99 -4.45
CA LYS A 177 -3.67 -14.64 -5.76
C LYS A 177 -2.25 -14.42 -6.28
N TYR A 178 -1.72 -13.21 -6.16
CA TYR A 178 -0.35 -12.88 -6.54
C TYR A 178 0.68 -13.66 -5.71
N ALA A 179 0.51 -13.71 -4.37
CA ALA A 179 1.41 -14.42 -3.47
C ALA A 179 1.48 -15.93 -3.79
N ARG A 180 0.34 -16.58 -4.02
CA ARG A 180 0.28 -18.01 -4.41
C ARG A 180 0.95 -18.27 -5.76
N ALA A 181 0.69 -17.39 -6.75
CA ALA A 181 1.34 -17.48 -8.06
C ALA A 181 2.86 -17.27 -7.96
N TYR A 182 3.30 -16.35 -7.10
CA TYR A 182 4.71 -16.09 -6.84
C TYR A 182 5.39 -17.32 -6.20
N LEU A 183 4.82 -17.88 -5.13
CA LEU A 183 5.34 -19.08 -4.48
C LEU A 183 5.45 -20.25 -5.47
N SER A 184 4.40 -20.51 -6.23
CA SER A 184 4.40 -21.55 -7.28
C SER A 184 5.50 -21.30 -8.32
N SER A 185 5.76 -20.05 -8.69
CA SER A 185 6.83 -19.69 -9.63
C SER A 185 8.22 -19.93 -9.04
N VAL A 186 8.42 -19.58 -7.77
CA VAL A 186 9.67 -19.82 -7.03
C VAL A 186 9.94 -21.31 -6.89
N ASP A 187 8.95 -22.10 -6.47
CA ASP A 187 9.10 -23.56 -6.34
C ASP A 187 9.41 -24.20 -7.70
N ASN A 188 8.69 -23.81 -8.76
CA ASN A 188 8.98 -24.30 -10.11
C ASN A 188 10.40 -23.95 -10.57
N HIS A 189 10.91 -22.78 -10.19
CA HIS A 189 12.29 -22.38 -10.50
C HIS A 189 13.30 -23.17 -9.68
N CYS A 190 13.08 -23.34 -8.37
CA CYS A 190 13.92 -24.12 -7.48
C CYS A 190 13.99 -25.59 -7.93
N ASN A 191 12.84 -26.21 -8.25
CA ASN A 191 12.76 -27.60 -8.68
C ASN A 191 13.61 -27.90 -9.92
N LYS A 192 13.75 -26.94 -10.86
CA LYS A 192 14.64 -27.10 -12.03
C LYS A 192 16.10 -27.36 -11.63
N TYR A 193 16.57 -26.71 -10.57
CA TYR A 193 17.94 -26.90 -10.07
C TYR A 193 18.05 -28.05 -9.08
N LEU A 194 17.04 -28.26 -8.23
CA LEU A 194 17.01 -29.38 -7.30
C LEU A 194 17.05 -30.73 -8.04
N ASN A 195 16.44 -30.83 -9.21
CA ASN A 195 16.51 -32.03 -10.05
C ASN A 195 17.93 -32.38 -10.54
N LEU A 196 18.87 -31.42 -10.52
CA LEU A 196 20.28 -31.64 -10.86
C LEU A 196 21.10 -32.18 -9.67
N LEU A 197 20.55 -32.12 -8.45
CA LEU A 197 21.23 -32.55 -7.24
C LEU A 197 21.03 -34.06 -6.99
N PRO A 198 21.92 -34.70 -6.21
CA PRO A 198 21.72 -36.09 -5.75
C PRO A 198 20.43 -36.22 -4.93
N PRO A 199 19.79 -37.41 -4.89
CA PRO A 199 18.45 -37.61 -4.32
C PRO A 199 18.30 -37.11 -2.88
N ASN A 200 19.36 -37.16 -2.08
CA ASN A 200 19.37 -36.72 -0.67
C ASN A 200 19.24 -35.20 -0.49
N LEU A 201 19.47 -34.40 -1.54
CA LEU A 201 19.43 -32.94 -1.51
C LEU A 201 18.34 -32.34 -2.40
N ARG A 202 17.44 -33.18 -2.95
CA ARG A 202 16.36 -32.71 -3.85
C ARG A 202 15.18 -32.12 -3.09
N THR A 203 15.00 -32.49 -1.82
CA THR A 203 13.90 -32.02 -0.99
C THR A 203 14.32 -30.77 -0.25
N LEU A 204 13.61 -29.67 -0.50
CA LEU A 204 13.79 -28.43 0.26
C LEU A 204 12.68 -28.38 1.31
N GLU A 205 13.05 -28.56 2.58
CA GLU A 205 12.10 -28.45 3.69
C GLU A 205 11.51 -27.05 3.75
N ASP A 206 10.19 -26.96 3.91
CA ASP A 206 9.47 -25.67 3.91
C ASP A 206 9.89 -24.77 5.07
N LYS A 207 10.33 -25.35 6.20
CA LYS A 207 10.88 -24.62 7.35
C LYS A 207 12.12 -23.77 6.99
N ASN A 208 12.91 -24.22 6.02
CA ASN A 208 14.11 -23.51 5.57
C ASN A 208 13.80 -22.41 4.54
N LYS A 209 12.56 -22.33 4.06
CA LYS A 209 12.08 -21.28 3.14
C LYS A 209 11.47 -20.09 3.88
N VAL A 210 11.19 -20.21 5.18
CA VAL A 210 10.52 -19.18 5.95
C VAL A 210 11.49 -18.04 6.25
N ILE A 211 11.17 -16.86 5.73
CA ILE A 211 11.83 -15.61 6.09
C ILE A 211 10.81 -14.83 6.89
N ARG A 212 11.19 -14.37 8.09
CA ARG A 212 10.32 -13.63 8.99
C ARG A 212 10.78 -12.17 9.10
N PRO A 213 9.85 -11.23 9.30
CA PRO A 213 10.20 -9.85 9.60
C PRO A 213 10.90 -9.76 10.96
N ASP A 214 11.81 -8.80 11.09
CA ASP A 214 12.51 -8.51 12.34
C ASP A 214 11.70 -7.50 13.16
N LEU A 215 10.98 -8.01 14.17
CA LEU A 215 10.10 -7.23 15.03
C LEU A 215 10.88 -6.42 16.08
N ASN A 216 12.15 -6.74 16.31
CA ASN A 216 12.97 -6.04 17.30
C ASN A 216 13.67 -4.81 16.71
N SER A 217 13.32 -4.45 15.48
CA SER A 217 13.79 -3.22 14.84
C SER A 217 13.20 -2.00 15.54
N TYR A 218 14.07 -1.02 15.84
CA TYR A 218 13.67 0.24 16.45
C TYR A 218 13.04 1.16 15.40
N VAL A 219 11.89 1.72 15.73
CA VAL A 219 11.15 2.63 14.86
C VAL A 219 10.84 3.93 15.59
N PHE A 220 10.81 5.03 14.83
CA PHE A 220 10.35 6.32 15.32
C PHE A 220 8.82 6.35 15.26
N LEU A 221 8.19 6.73 16.36
CA LEU A 221 6.75 6.78 16.46
C LEU A 221 6.28 8.10 17.06
N ARG A 222 5.05 8.47 16.70
CA ARG A 222 4.28 9.56 17.29
C ARG A 222 2.96 9.00 17.79
N ALA A 223 2.66 9.23 19.06
CA ALA A 223 1.38 8.85 19.65
C ALA A 223 0.27 9.75 19.11
N GLY A 224 -0.76 9.15 18.51
CA GLY A 224 -1.96 9.88 18.08
C GLY A 224 -3.01 10.01 19.18
N LYS A 225 -2.93 9.17 20.21
CA LYS A 225 -3.77 9.16 21.41
C LYS A 225 -2.92 8.73 22.61
N ASP A 226 -3.44 8.99 23.81
CA ASP A 226 -2.87 8.45 25.05
C ASP A 226 -2.98 6.91 25.06
N VAL A 227 -1.83 6.23 25.09
CA VAL A 227 -1.75 4.77 25.21
C VAL A 227 -1.03 4.45 26.52
N PRO A 228 -1.75 4.06 27.60
CA PRO A 228 -1.17 3.95 28.93
C PRO A 228 -0.29 2.69 29.13
N ASN A 229 -0.53 1.62 28.38
CA ASN A 229 0.04 0.30 28.68
C ASN A 229 0.92 -0.22 27.53
N VAL A 230 2.09 0.39 27.29
CA VAL A 230 3.09 -0.18 26.37
C VAL A 230 4.17 -0.90 27.17
N TYR A 231 4.25 -2.22 26.99
CA TYR A 231 5.27 -3.03 27.66
C TYR A 231 6.51 -3.14 26.78
N ILE A 232 7.64 -2.66 27.29
CA ILE A 232 8.94 -2.76 26.62
C ILE A 232 9.72 -3.88 27.29
N LYS A 233 10.11 -4.88 26.49
CA LYS A 233 10.95 -5.97 26.97
C LYS A 233 12.42 -5.54 26.92
N ASP A 234 13.02 -5.26 28.06
CA ASP A 234 14.46 -5.00 28.12
C ASP A 234 15.22 -6.34 27.97
N MET A 235 16.11 -6.41 26.98
CA MET A 235 16.94 -7.57 26.67
C MET A 235 17.99 -7.85 27.76
N SER A 236 18.26 -6.88 28.64
CA SER A 236 19.30 -6.96 29.65
C SER A 236 18.83 -7.50 31.01
N GLU A 237 17.60 -7.20 31.44
CA GLU A 237 17.14 -7.50 32.81
C GLU A 237 15.91 -8.42 32.91
N ASN A 238 15.34 -8.92 31.79
CA ASN A 238 14.06 -9.67 31.80
C ASN A 238 12.96 -8.94 32.60
N LYS A 239 13.00 -7.60 32.61
CA LYS A 239 11.96 -6.75 33.17
C LYS A 239 11.14 -6.19 32.02
N GLU A 240 9.83 -6.18 32.23
CA GLU A 240 8.89 -5.48 31.37
C GLU A 240 8.68 -4.11 31.99
N ASP A 241 9.23 -3.07 31.34
CA ASP A 241 8.99 -1.70 31.76
C ASP A 241 7.68 -1.23 31.14
N GLU A 242 6.76 -0.75 31.98
CA GLU A 242 5.52 -0.13 31.55
C GLU A 242 5.81 1.32 31.16
N PHE A 243 5.51 1.65 29.92
CA PHE A 243 5.69 2.98 29.36
C PHE A 243 4.34 3.56 28.94
N VAL A 244 4.08 4.78 29.40
CA VAL A 244 2.90 5.57 29.03
C VAL A 244 3.26 6.44 27.83
N LEU A 245 2.52 6.30 26.74
CA LEU A 245 2.63 7.17 25.58
C LEU A 245 1.61 8.31 25.71
N ASP A 246 2.09 9.52 25.96
CA ASP A 246 1.27 10.73 25.96
C ASP A 246 0.93 11.17 24.53
N GLU A 247 -0.27 11.72 24.30
CA GLU A 247 -0.72 12.21 23.00
C GLU A 247 0.26 13.25 22.42
N GLY A 248 0.63 13.06 21.15
CA GLY A 248 1.54 13.95 20.42
C GLY A 248 3.02 13.80 20.77
N SER A 249 3.38 12.97 21.77
CA SER A 249 4.76 12.69 22.12
C SER A 249 5.44 11.78 21.07
N GLN A 250 6.77 11.93 20.95
CA GLN A 250 7.58 11.16 20.00
C GLN A 250 8.58 10.29 20.75
N HIS A 251 8.62 9.01 20.39
CA HIS A 251 9.46 8.02 21.07
C HIS A 251 10.15 7.10 20.06
N ILE A 252 11.18 6.40 20.53
CA ILE A 252 11.88 5.37 19.76
C ILE A 252 11.74 4.07 20.55
N LEU A 253 10.96 3.14 20.00
CA LEU A 253 10.67 1.86 20.65
C LEU A 253 10.91 0.70 19.68
N PRO A 254 11.18 -0.52 20.18
CA PRO A 254 11.14 -1.71 19.36
C PRO A 254 9.74 -1.91 18.79
N TYR A 255 9.66 -2.30 17.51
CA TYR A 255 8.38 -2.44 16.82
C TYR A 255 7.46 -3.51 17.46
N GLU A 256 8.03 -4.58 18.03
CA GLU A 256 7.30 -5.65 18.73
C GLU A 256 6.31 -5.12 19.77
N SER A 257 6.74 -4.16 20.60
CA SER A 257 5.93 -3.58 21.68
C SER A 257 4.76 -2.72 21.18
N ILE A 258 4.84 -2.19 19.95
CA ILE A 258 3.87 -1.23 19.41
C ILE A 258 3.09 -1.78 18.21
N ALA A 259 3.34 -3.03 17.81
CA ALA A 259 2.78 -3.61 16.59
C ALA A 259 1.25 -3.59 16.61
N GLU A 260 0.63 -3.87 17.75
CA GLU A 260 -0.83 -3.82 17.92
C GLU A 260 -1.36 -2.39 17.85
N SER A 261 -0.70 -1.43 18.52
CA SER A 261 -1.09 -0.02 18.49
C SER A 261 -1.00 0.59 17.08
N VAL A 262 -0.01 0.17 16.29
CA VAL A 262 0.12 0.58 14.87
C VAL A 262 -0.98 -0.05 14.01
N LYS A 263 -1.39 -1.29 14.28
CA LYS A 263 -2.50 -1.96 13.56
C LYS A 263 -3.85 -1.33 13.86
N ASN A 264 -4.05 -0.88 15.10
CA ASN A 264 -5.27 -0.19 15.53
C ASN A 264 -5.32 1.27 15.04
N GLY A 265 -4.17 1.84 14.70
CA GLY A 265 -4.06 3.23 14.23
C GLY A 265 -3.98 4.27 15.36
N ASP A 266 -3.67 3.84 16.59
CA ASP A 266 -3.48 4.74 17.73
C ASP A 266 -2.08 5.41 17.70
N VAL A 267 -1.14 4.79 16.99
CA VAL A 267 0.24 5.25 16.83
C VAL A 267 0.57 5.38 15.35
N GLU A 268 1.29 6.45 15.00
CA GLU A 268 1.78 6.69 13.65
C GLU A 268 3.31 6.60 13.62
N LEU A 269 3.86 5.91 12.62
CA LEU A 269 5.31 5.84 12.41
C LEU A 269 5.80 7.11 11.69
N LEU A 270 7.00 7.58 12.00
CA LEU A 270 7.60 8.81 11.45
C LEU A 270 8.73 8.55 10.45
#